data_AF-A0A1S8WVN0-F1
#
_entry.id   AF-A0A1S8WVN0-F1
#
_cell.length_a   1.000
_cell.length_b   1.000
_cell.length_c   1.000
_cell.angle_alpha   90.00
_cell.angle_beta   90.00
_cell.angle_gamma   90.00
#
_symmetry.space_group_name_H-M   'P 1'
#
loop_
_entity.id
_entity.type
_entity.pdbx_description
1 polymer ?
#
loop_
_entity_poly.entity_id
_entity_poly.type
_entity_poly.pdbx_seq_one_letter_code
_entity_poly.pdbx_strand_id
1 'polypeptide(L)'
;MSPPELDPDVLILDNVTYHLPSLTPEERFRLKRLKVREMHRGHEEMHLEMFVIAMVSLFVCQLLLMTWKKYHYRTYQLATLIGMWTVPFMYSLFAKFPRFIAIWFLFSLVTGSMLYMASKRRISTSTPRRVYRWFLLIHNISYALGIGGYVLMMLTIFQLNLVFLLPTGMAMDISLLALFYGIYYGVISRDFAEVCTDKLAAQIGYHVPQGMPVRRLDPTVCSICTYPLESSDNEKIHRLNCTHAFHDFCIRGWCIVGKKDMCPYCKEKVNLRKTFTN
;
A
#
# COMPACT_ATOMS: atom_id res chain seq x y z
N MET A 1 -21.90 -4.86 -35.17
CA MET A 1 -21.91 -4.15 -36.46
C MET A 1 -20.66 -3.31 -36.49
N SER A 2 -19.60 -3.82 -37.13
CA SER A 2 -18.35 -3.09 -37.34
C SER A 2 -18.62 -1.89 -38.25
N PRO A 3 -18.00 -0.71 -38.01
CA PRO A 3 -18.11 0.38 -38.95
C PRO A 3 -17.53 -0.05 -40.31
N PRO A 4 -18.11 0.38 -41.44
CA PRO A 4 -17.58 0.07 -42.75
C PRO A 4 -16.13 0.58 -42.85
N GLU A 5 -15.23 -0.25 -43.38
CA GLU A 5 -13.85 0.14 -43.70
C GLU A 5 -13.90 1.34 -44.65
N LEU A 6 -13.64 2.53 -44.11
CA LEU A 6 -13.53 3.75 -44.88
C LEU A 6 -12.21 3.69 -45.65
N ASP A 7 -12.28 3.74 -46.98
CA ASP A 7 -11.13 3.88 -47.86
C ASP A 7 -10.23 5.04 -47.37
N PRO A 8 -8.92 4.83 -47.09
CA PRO A 8 -8.02 5.85 -46.57
C PRO A 8 -7.87 7.07 -47.49
N ASP A 9 -8.28 6.92 -48.76
CA ASP A 9 -8.20 7.93 -49.79
C ASP A 9 -9.47 8.77 -49.95
N VAL A 10 -10.49 8.58 -49.11
CA VAL A 10 -11.77 9.32 -49.17
C VAL A 10 -12.04 10.08 -47.88
N LEU A 11 -12.23 11.40 -47.98
CA LEU A 11 -12.56 12.28 -46.87
C LEU A 11 -13.96 12.88 -47.05
N ILE A 12 -14.89 12.52 -46.18
CA ILE A 12 -16.23 13.12 -46.15
C ILE A 12 -16.25 14.31 -45.19
N LEU A 13 -16.74 15.47 -45.64
CA LEU A 13 -16.98 16.69 -44.86
C LEU A 13 -18.30 17.32 -45.35
N ASP A 14 -19.21 17.72 -44.47
CA ASP A 14 -20.51 18.31 -44.84
C ASP A 14 -21.32 17.54 -45.92
N ASN A 15 -21.39 16.21 -45.83
CA ASN A 15 -22.00 15.32 -46.85
C ASN A 15 -21.36 15.38 -48.24
N VAL A 16 -20.18 16.00 -48.39
CA VAL A 16 -19.40 15.99 -49.64
C VAL A 16 -18.24 15.01 -49.52
N THR A 17 -18.12 14.12 -50.50
CA THR A 17 -17.02 13.16 -50.65
C THR A 17 -15.86 13.79 -51.41
N TYR A 18 -14.71 13.91 -50.75
CA TYR A 18 -13.45 14.36 -51.35
C TYR A 18 -12.50 13.17 -51.54
N HIS A 19 -12.06 12.91 -52.77
CA HIS A 19 -10.99 11.97 -53.04
C HIS A 19 -9.64 12.64 -52.78
N LEU A 20 -8.91 12.21 -51.74
CA LEU A 20 -7.61 12.77 -51.40
C LEU A 20 -6.61 12.72 -52.58
N PRO A 21 -6.49 11.63 -53.36
CA PRO A 21 -5.49 11.52 -54.43
C PRO A 21 -5.60 12.57 -55.55
N SER A 22 -6.79 13.14 -55.78
CA SER A 22 -7.03 14.14 -56.83
C SER A 22 -6.80 15.59 -56.39
N LEU A 23 -6.54 15.82 -55.10
CA LEU A 23 -6.36 17.16 -54.53
C LEU A 23 -4.88 17.56 -54.45
N THR A 24 -4.61 18.86 -54.53
CA THR A 24 -3.27 19.41 -54.27
C THR A 24 -2.87 19.20 -52.81
N PRO A 25 -1.56 19.13 -52.48
CA PRO A 25 -1.10 18.88 -51.11
C PRO A 25 -1.65 19.90 -50.08
N GLU A 26 -1.79 21.16 -50.48
CA GLU A 26 -2.35 22.22 -49.63
C GLU A 26 -3.85 22.03 -49.35
N GLU A 27 -4.62 21.67 -50.37
CA GLU A 27 -6.07 21.39 -50.24
C GLU A 27 -6.33 20.17 -49.36
N ARG A 28 -5.54 19.09 -49.52
CA ARG A 28 -5.61 17.92 -48.64
C ARG A 28 -5.39 18.29 -47.19
N PHE A 29 -4.38 19.11 -46.91
CA PHE A 29 -4.04 19.54 -45.55
C PHE A 29 -5.12 20.47 -44.96
N ARG A 30 -5.72 21.33 -45.79
CA ARG A 30 -6.84 22.18 -45.39
C ARG A 30 -8.09 21.37 -45.06
N LEU A 31 -8.48 20.42 -45.91
CA LEU A 31 -9.63 19.53 -45.70
C LEU A 31 -9.46 18.64 -44.45
N LYS A 32 -8.26 18.08 -44.23
CA LYS A 32 -7.96 17.35 -42.99
C LYS A 32 -8.09 18.22 -41.74
N ARG A 33 -7.60 19.47 -41.77
CA ARG A 33 -7.73 20.41 -40.64
C ARG A 33 -9.18 20.81 -40.37
N LEU A 34 -9.97 21.03 -41.42
CA LEU A 34 -11.40 21.32 -41.28
C LEU A 34 -12.14 20.14 -40.65
N LYS A 35 -11.88 18.91 -41.13
CA LYS A 35 -12.45 17.70 -40.55
C LYS A 35 -12.10 17.51 -39.07
N VAL A 36 -10.85 17.74 -38.70
CA VAL A 36 -10.42 17.69 -37.29
C VAL A 36 -11.13 18.76 -36.45
N ARG A 37 -11.24 20.01 -36.96
CA ARG A 37 -11.95 21.10 -36.27
C ARG A 37 -13.43 20.81 -36.09
N GLU A 38 -14.04 20.19 -37.09
CA GLU A 38 -15.46 19.80 -37.08
C GLU A 38 -15.72 18.64 -36.12
N MET A 39 -14.84 17.62 -36.10
CA MET A 39 -14.90 16.56 -35.10
C MET A 39 -14.67 17.06 -33.66
N HIS A 40 -13.98 18.19 -33.49
CA HIS A 40 -13.78 18.83 -32.18
C HIS A 40 -14.78 19.95 -31.88
N ARG A 41 -15.71 20.28 -32.79
CA ARG A 41 -16.73 21.31 -32.59
C ARG A 41 -17.73 20.81 -31.54
N GLY A 42 -17.77 21.47 -30.37
CA GLY A 42 -18.58 21.06 -29.22
C GLY A 42 -17.93 20.02 -28.29
N HIS A 43 -16.77 19.49 -28.65
CA HIS A 43 -16.03 18.52 -27.81
C HIS A 43 -15.42 19.19 -26.56
N GLU A 44 -15.11 20.49 -26.64
CA GLU A 44 -14.62 21.28 -25.48
C GLU A 44 -15.70 21.46 -24.41
N GLU A 45 -16.96 21.66 -24.80
CA GLU A 45 -18.10 21.76 -23.87
C GLU A 45 -18.34 20.40 -23.18
N MET A 46 -18.29 19.29 -23.92
CA MET A 46 -18.41 17.94 -23.36
C MET A 46 -17.27 17.61 -22.39
N HIS A 47 -16.03 18.00 -22.71
CA HIS A 47 -14.90 17.84 -21.80
C HIS A 47 -15.06 18.67 -20.52
N LEU A 48 -15.58 19.90 -20.63
CA LEU A 48 -15.85 20.75 -19.49
C LEU A 48 -16.92 20.15 -18.59
N GLU A 49 -18.01 19.61 -19.15
CA GLU A 49 -19.06 18.93 -18.38
C GLU A 49 -18.54 17.69 -17.66
N MET A 50 -17.82 16.80 -18.37
CA MET A 50 -17.21 15.62 -17.75
C MET A 50 -16.23 16.01 -16.64
N PHE A 51 -15.43 17.07 -16.85
CA PHE A 51 -14.50 17.57 -15.86
C PHE A 51 -15.21 18.13 -14.63
N VAL A 52 -16.28 18.91 -14.80
CA VAL A 52 -17.06 19.46 -13.68
C VAL A 52 -17.72 18.34 -12.87
N ILE A 53 -18.31 17.35 -13.54
CA ILE A 53 -18.90 16.17 -12.87
C ILE A 53 -17.81 15.38 -12.11
N ALA A 54 -16.65 15.16 -12.73
CA ALA A 54 -15.52 14.51 -12.07
C ALA A 54 -15.02 15.31 -10.85
N MET A 55 -14.90 16.63 -10.97
CA MET A 55 -14.44 17.50 -9.87
C MET A 55 -15.42 17.48 -8.69
N VAL A 56 -16.72 17.64 -8.97
CA VAL A 56 -17.77 17.60 -7.94
C VAL A 56 -17.83 16.23 -7.29
N SER A 57 -17.79 15.15 -8.09
CA SER A 57 -17.81 13.78 -7.55
C SER A 57 -16.57 13.47 -6.69
N LEU A 58 -15.37 13.89 -7.10
CA LEU A 58 -14.16 13.74 -6.29
C LEU A 58 -14.26 14.51 -4.96
N PHE A 59 -14.77 15.75 -4.99
CA PHE A 59 -14.96 16.55 -3.79
C PHE A 59 -15.97 15.90 -2.82
N VAL A 60 -17.12 15.47 -3.33
CA VAL A 60 -18.16 14.79 -2.53
C VAL A 60 -17.63 13.47 -1.97
N CYS A 61 -16.97 12.65 -2.79
CA CYS A 61 -16.32 11.41 -2.34
C CYS A 61 -15.31 11.68 -1.22
N GLN A 62 -14.48 12.73 -1.35
CA GLN A 62 -13.51 13.09 -0.32
C GLN A 62 -14.18 13.48 1.00
N LEU A 63 -15.26 14.26 0.95
CA LEU A 63 -16.05 14.62 2.14
C LEU A 63 -16.67 13.38 2.80
N LEU A 64 -17.24 12.47 2.02
CA LEU A 64 -17.81 11.21 2.51
C LEU A 64 -16.75 10.34 3.18
N LEU A 65 -15.58 10.17 2.55
CA LEU A 65 -14.47 9.39 3.11
C LEU A 65 -13.93 10.00 4.41
N MET A 66 -13.78 11.33 4.47
CA MET A 66 -13.34 12.01 5.70
C MET A 66 -14.37 11.86 6.82
N THR A 67 -15.65 12.01 6.50
CA THR A 67 -16.76 11.82 7.45
C THR A 67 -16.80 10.38 7.95
N TRP A 68 -16.68 9.41 7.05
CA TRP A 68 -16.66 7.99 7.40
C TRP A 68 -15.48 7.63 8.30
N LYS A 69 -14.28 8.13 7.98
CA LYS A 69 -13.08 7.96 8.82
C LYS A 69 -13.28 8.55 10.22
N LYS A 70 -13.96 9.69 10.34
CA LYS A 70 -14.22 10.37 11.63
C LYS A 70 -15.23 9.60 12.49
N TYR A 71 -16.37 9.19 11.93
CA TYR A 71 -17.45 8.57 12.70
C TYR A 71 -17.29 7.04 12.86
N HIS A 72 -16.79 6.35 11.84
CA HIS A 72 -16.64 4.89 11.85
C HIS A 72 -15.25 4.46 11.38
N TYR A 73 -14.22 4.82 12.14
CA TYR A 73 -12.82 4.52 11.84
C TYR A 73 -12.56 3.02 11.58
N ARG A 74 -13.15 2.11 12.37
CA ARG A 74 -12.94 0.66 12.23
C ARG A 74 -13.44 0.12 10.89
N THR A 75 -14.63 0.52 10.46
CA THR A 75 -15.20 0.07 9.17
C THR A 75 -14.46 0.70 8.01
N TYR A 76 -14.07 1.98 8.15
CA TYR A 76 -13.25 2.68 7.16
C TYR A 76 -11.91 1.97 6.96
N GLN A 77 -11.20 1.63 8.04
CA GLN A 77 -9.92 0.95 7.99
C GLN A 77 -10.04 -0.45 7.36
N LEU A 78 -11.06 -1.23 7.75
CA LEU A 78 -11.29 -2.57 7.19
C LEU A 78 -11.63 -2.52 5.70
N ALA A 79 -12.55 -1.64 5.30
CA ALA A 79 -12.94 -1.51 3.90
C ALA A 79 -11.78 -1.03 3.02
N THR A 80 -11.01 -0.05 3.50
CA THR A 80 -9.82 0.44 2.78
C THR A 80 -8.76 -0.65 2.67
N LEU A 81 -8.52 -1.43 3.73
CA LEU A 81 -7.59 -2.56 3.70
C LEU A 81 -8.02 -3.63 2.69
N ILE A 82 -9.31 -4.02 2.68
CA ILE A 82 -9.86 -4.99 1.71
C ILE A 82 -9.75 -4.45 0.28
N GLY A 83 -10.08 -3.16 0.08
CA GLY A 83 -9.98 -2.51 -1.23
C GLY A 83 -8.54 -2.50 -1.73
N MET A 84 -7.59 -2.03 -0.93
CA MET A 84 -6.17 -2.01 -1.31
C MET A 84 -5.61 -3.42 -1.53
N TRP A 85 -6.05 -4.44 -0.78
CA TRP A 85 -5.59 -5.81 -0.93
C TRP A 85 -6.17 -6.53 -2.17
N THR A 86 -7.40 -6.23 -2.57
CA THR A 86 -8.09 -6.93 -3.66
C THR A 86 -8.00 -6.23 -5.01
N VAL A 87 -7.98 -4.89 -5.08
CA VAL A 87 -8.03 -4.14 -6.35
C VAL A 87 -6.85 -4.48 -7.29
N PRO A 88 -5.58 -4.45 -6.85
CA PRO A 88 -4.46 -4.79 -7.73
C PRO A 88 -4.46 -6.26 -8.15
N PHE A 89 -5.00 -7.16 -7.31
CA PHE A 89 -5.18 -8.57 -7.65
C PHE A 89 -6.25 -8.75 -8.74
N MET A 90 -7.41 -8.12 -8.60
CA MET A 90 -8.47 -8.15 -9.61
C MET A 90 -7.97 -7.61 -10.95
N TYR A 91 -7.29 -6.46 -10.92
CA TYR A 91 -6.66 -5.91 -12.12
C TYR A 91 -5.65 -6.90 -12.74
N SER A 92 -4.82 -7.56 -11.93
CA SER A 92 -3.84 -8.54 -12.42
C SER A 92 -4.48 -9.79 -13.01
N LEU A 93 -5.67 -10.19 -12.56
CA LEU A 93 -6.45 -11.26 -13.19
C LEU A 93 -6.92 -10.87 -14.60
N PHE A 94 -7.49 -9.66 -14.74
CA PHE A 94 -7.92 -9.14 -16.04
C PHE A 94 -6.74 -8.94 -17.00
N ALA A 95 -5.62 -8.45 -16.49
CA ALA A 95 -4.39 -8.23 -17.25
C ALA A 95 -3.56 -9.51 -17.50
N LYS A 96 -4.01 -10.68 -17.02
CA LYS A 96 -3.32 -11.98 -17.13
C LYS A 96 -1.85 -11.92 -16.70
N PHE A 97 -1.59 -11.38 -15.51
CA PHE A 97 -0.24 -11.21 -14.96
C PHE A 97 0.09 -12.30 -13.92
N PRO A 98 0.54 -13.51 -14.32
CA PRO A 98 0.65 -14.67 -13.42
C PRO A 98 1.69 -14.49 -12.31
N ARG A 99 2.76 -13.74 -12.58
CA ARG A 99 3.84 -13.47 -11.61
C ARG A 99 3.30 -12.76 -10.37
N PHE A 100 2.47 -11.73 -10.58
CA PHE A 100 1.87 -10.99 -9.48
C PHE A 100 0.90 -11.86 -8.70
N ILE A 101 0.06 -12.65 -9.38
CA ILE A 101 -0.92 -13.55 -8.77
C ILE A 101 -0.22 -14.56 -7.85
N ALA A 102 0.88 -15.18 -8.30
CA ALA A 102 1.62 -16.16 -7.51
C ALA A 102 2.22 -15.54 -6.24
N ILE A 103 2.86 -14.37 -6.36
CA ILE A 103 3.45 -13.66 -5.21
C ILE A 103 2.36 -13.17 -4.26
N TRP A 104 1.26 -12.65 -4.79
CA TRP A 104 0.11 -12.19 -4.01
C TRP A 104 -0.50 -13.34 -3.20
N PHE A 105 -0.65 -14.52 -3.81
CA PHE A 105 -1.19 -15.69 -3.13
C PHE A 105 -0.27 -16.16 -1.99
N LEU A 106 1.04 -16.25 -2.24
CA LEU A 106 2.02 -16.60 -1.21
C LEU A 106 2.01 -15.60 -0.05
N PHE A 107 2.06 -14.30 -0.37
CA PHE A 107 2.00 -13.24 0.64
C PHE A 107 0.72 -13.31 1.47
N SER A 108 -0.42 -13.53 0.81
CA SER A 108 -1.73 -13.61 1.46
C SER A 108 -1.85 -14.86 2.34
N LEU A 109 -1.30 -15.99 1.92
CA LEU A 109 -1.29 -17.22 2.70
C LEU A 109 -0.47 -17.06 3.99
N VAL A 110 0.74 -16.53 3.89
CA VAL A 110 1.61 -16.33 5.07
C VAL A 110 1.04 -15.26 6.00
N THR A 111 0.58 -14.14 5.46
CA THR A 111 -0.03 -13.06 6.25
C THR A 111 -1.34 -13.51 6.91
N GLY A 112 -2.16 -14.29 6.20
CA GLY A 112 -3.36 -14.93 6.76
C GLY A 112 -3.01 -15.89 7.90
N SER A 113 -1.94 -16.66 7.78
CA SER A 113 -1.43 -17.51 8.87
C SER A 113 -0.99 -16.69 10.09
N MET A 114 -0.28 -15.57 9.90
CA MET A 114 0.08 -14.66 10.99
C MET A 114 -1.16 -14.07 11.68
N LEU A 115 -2.16 -13.65 10.90
CA LEU A 115 -3.41 -13.10 11.42
C LEU A 115 -4.21 -14.16 12.20
N TYR A 116 -4.26 -15.39 11.71
CA TYR A 116 -4.88 -16.52 12.40
C TYR A 116 -4.19 -16.79 13.74
N MET A 117 -2.86 -16.85 13.76
CA MET A 117 -2.09 -17.03 14.99
C MET A 117 -2.33 -15.88 16.00
N ALA A 118 -2.37 -14.64 15.54
CA ALA A 118 -2.65 -13.46 16.36
C ALA A 118 -4.09 -13.43 16.92
N SER A 119 -5.03 -14.11 16.24
CA SER A 119 -6.46 -14.13 16.62
C SER A 119 -6.85 -15.30 17.52
N LYS A 120 -5.94 -16.24 17.82
CA LYS A 120 -6.24 -17.38 18.71
C LYS A 120 -6.58 -16.89 20.12
N ARG A 121 -7.59 -17.52 20.75
CA ARG A 121 -8.04 -17.22 22.13
C ARG A 121 -6.93 -17.34 23.19
N ARG A 122 -5.92 -18.18 22.94
CA ARG A 122 -4.70 -18.28 23.77
C ARG A 122 -3.52 -18.21 22.82
N ILE A 123 -2.80 -17.10 22.88
CA ILE A 123 -1.57 -16.92 22.10
C ILE A 123 -0.42 -17.64 22.80
N SER A 124 0.45 -18.29 22.02
CA SER A 124 1.70 -18.81 22.55
C SER A 124 2.69 -17.67 22.80
N THR A 125 3.64 -17.91 23.70
CA THR A 125 4.72 -16.99 24.07
C THR A 125 5.54 -16.53 22.86
N SER A 126 5.77 -17.42 21.89
CA SER A 126 6.54 -17.14 20.68
C SER A 126 5.75 -16.43 19.56
N THR A 127 4.42 -16.36 19.64
CA THR A 127 3.56 -15.83 18.57
C THR A 127 3.86 -14.36 18.24
N PRO A 128 3.90 -13.42 19.21
CA PRO A 128 4.19 -12.01 18.92
C PRO A 128 5.53 -11.81 18.20
N ARG A 129 6.57 -12.55 18.62
CA ARG A 129 7.89 -12.48 18.00
C ARG A 129 7.85 -12.94 16.54
N ARG A 130 7.15 -14.04 16.23
CA ARG A 130 6.98 -14.54 14.86
C ARG A 130 6.25 -13.54 13.97
N VAL A 131 5.16 -12.97 14.48
CA VAL A 131 4.35 -11.97 13.76
C VAL A 131 5.19 -10.74 13.43
N TYR A 132 5.88 -10.16 14.41
CA TYR A 132 6.74 -8.99 14.16
C TYR A 132 7.89 -9.29 13.21
N ARG A 133 8.50 -10.48 13.29
CA ARG A 133 9.60 -10.88 12.38
C ARG A 133 9.13 -10.99 10.93
N TRP A 134 7.94 -11.53 10.69
CA TRP A 134 7.34 -11.58 9.35
C TRP A 134 7.11 -10.18 8.77
N PHE A 135 6.43 -9.30 9.51
CA PHE A 135 6.14 -7.95 9.01
C PHE A 135 7.39 -7.09 8.86
N LEU A 136 8.40 -7.27 9.73
CA LEU A 136 9.70 -6.62 9.58
C LEU A 136 10.45 -7.12 8.32
N LEU A 137 10.40 -8.42 8.05
CA LEU A 137 11.00 -8.99 6.83
C LEU A 137 10.38 -8.37 5.57
N ILE A 138 9.04 -8.34 5.50
CA ILE A 138 8.35 -7.73 4.36
C ILE A 138 8.65 -6.24 4.27
N HIS A 139 8.66 -5.52 5.39
CA HIS A 139 9.04 -4.10 5.41
C HIS A 139 10.45 -3.88 4.82
N ASN A 140 11.44 -4.66 5.22
CA ASN A 140 12.81 -4.53 4.72
C ASN A 140 12.90 -4.83 3.22
N ILE A 141 12.21 -5.87 2.74
CA ILE A 141 12.14 -6.20 1.30
C ILE A 141 11.47 -5.06 0.53
N SER A 142 10.31 -4.60 0.99
CA SER A 142 9.56 -3.51 0.37
C SER A 142 10.34 -2.20 0.37
N TYR A 143 11.07 -1.91 1.44
CA TYR A 143 11.94 -0.73 1.55
C TYR A 143 13.10 -0.80 0.56
N ALA A 144 13.79 -1.95 0.50
CA ALA A 144 14.87 -2.18 -0.45
C ALA A 144 14.39 -2.10 -1.91
N LEU A 145 13.25 -2.71 -2.24
CA LEU A 145 12.64 -2.63 -3.58
C LEU A 145 12.18 -1.21 -3.92
N GLY A 146 11.54 -0.51 -2.98
CA GLY A 146 11.05 0.85 -3.20
C GLY A 146 12.18 1.84 -3.43
N ILE A 147 13.21 1.83 -2.58
CA ILE A 147 14.38 2.71 -2.74
C ILE A 147 15.22 2.30 -3.94
N GLY A 148 15.48 1.00 -4.12
CA GLY A 148 16.23 0.50 -5.28
C GLY A 148 15.55 0.86 -6.59
N GLY A 149 14.23 0.68 -6.67
CA GLY A 149 13.42 1.09 -7.82
C GLY A 149 13.44 2.60 -8.03
N TYR A 150 13.32 3.41 -6.97
CA TYR A 150 13.41 4.86 -7.08
C TYR A 150 14.77 5.34 -7.60
N VAL A 151 15.86 4.83 -7.02
CA VAL A 151 17.23 5.18 -7.44
C VAL A 151 17.46 4.79 -8.90
N LEU A 152 17.04 3.58 -9.29
CA LEU A 152 17.15 3.13 -10.68
C LEU A 152 16.34 4.01 -11.63
N MET A 153 15.10 4.37 -11.26
CA MET A 153 14.26 5.28 -12.03
C MET A 153 14.94 6.65 -12.21
N MET A 154 15.51 7.22 -11.13
CA MET A 154 16.26 8.48 -11.22
C MET A 154 17.45 8.36 -12.17
N LEU A 155 18.26 7.30 -12.04
CA LEU A 155 19.41 7.07 -12.94
C LEU A 155 18.99 6.96 -14.41
N THR A 156 17.83 6.35 -14.70
CA THR A 156 17.31 6.25 -16.07
C THR A 156 16.82 7.58 -16.64
N ILE A 157 16.21 8.44 -15.81
CA ILE A 157 15.76 9.78 -16.23
C ILE A 157 16.95 10.66 -16.62
N PHE A 158 18.05 10.58 -15.86
CA PHE A 158 19.29 11.30 -16.16
C PHE A 158 20.16 10.62 -17.23
N GLN A 159 19.68 9.54 -17.86
CA GLN A 159 20.39 8.74 -18.87
C GLN A 159 21.74 8.16 -18.40
N LEU A 160 21.97 8.09 -17.09
CA LEU A 160 23.17 7.50 -16.47
C LEU A 160 23.13 5.97 -16.50
N ASN A 161 21.97 5.37 -16.77
CA ASN A 161 21.79 3.93 -16.96
C ASN A 161 22.61 3.36 -18.15
N LEU A 162 22.98 4.20 -19.12
CA LEU A 162 23.83 3.83 -20.25
C LEU A 162 25.27 3.49 -19.81
N VAL A 163 25.77 4.09 -18.73
CA VAL A 163 27.09 3.76 -18.14
C VAL A 163 27.12 2.32 -17.64
N PHE A 164 25.97 1.81 -17.19
CA PHE A 164 25.80 0.42 -16.75
C PHE A 164 25.38 -0.53 -17.89
N LEU A 165 25.45 -0.07 -19.15
CA LEU A 165 25.03 -0.83 -20.35
C LEU A 165 23.59 -1.37 -20.26
N LEU A 166 22.71 -0.73 -19.48
CA LEU A 166 21.32 -1.15 -19.34
C LEU A 166 20.44 -0.38 -20.33
N PRO A 167 19.73 -1.05 -21.26
CA PRO A 167 18.80 -0.39 -22.16
C PRO A 167 17.73 0.40 -21.40
N THR A 168 17.48 1.65 -21.79
CA THR A 168 16.58 2.56 -21.08
C THR A 168 15.16 2.01 -20.92
N GLY A 169 14.63 1.33 -21.94
CA GLY A 169 13.31 0.69 -21.84
C GLY A 169 13.25 -0.36 -20.73
N MET A 170 14.21 -1.30 -20.71
CA MET A 170 14.26 -2.34 -19.68
C MET A 170 14.51 -1.77 -18.28
N ALA A 171 15.36 -0.75 -18.17
CA ALA A 171 15.68 -0.10 -16.91
C ALA A 171 14.45 0.59 -16.29
N MET A 172 13.67 1.29 -17.12
CA MET A 172 12.40 1.89 -16.72
C MET A 172 11.39 0.83 -16.27
N ASP A 173 11.21 -0.25 -17.05
CA ASP A 173 10.27 -1.32 -16.70
C ASP A 173 10.62 -1.99 -15.37
N ILE A 174 11.91 -2.30 -15.15
CA ILE A 174 12.39 -2.89 -13.89
C ILE A 174 12.18 -1.91 -12.73
N SER A 175 12.50 -0.62 -12.92
CA SER A 175 12.37 0.38 -11.86
C SER A 175 10.93 0.61 -11.44
N LEU A 176 10.00 0.73 -12.40
CA LEU A 176 8.57 0.85 -12.16
C LEU A 176 8.03 -0.40 -11.47
N LEU A 177 8.40 -1.59 -11.95
CA LEU A 177 7.96 -2.84 -11.33
C LEU A 177 8.44 -2.95 -9.88
N ALA A 178 9.71 -2.62 -9.61
CA ALA A 178 10.27 -2.64 -8.26
C ALA A 178 9.56 -1.63 -7.33
N LEU A 179 9.26 -0.42 -7.82
CA LEU A 179 8.50 0.59 -7.10
C LEU A 179 7.08 0.13 -6.78
N PHE A 180 6.36 -0.40 -7.78
CA PHE A 180 5.00 -0.90 -7.60
C PHE A 180 4.95 -2.01 -6.54
N TYR A 181 5.87 -2.98 -6.60
CA TYR A 181 5.94 -4.06 -5.62
C TYR A 181 6.33 -3.53 -4.23
N GLY A 182 7.34 -2.66 -4.15
CA GLY A 182 7.81 -2.07 -2.90
C GLY A 182 6.71 -1.30 -2.18
N ILE A 183 6.03 -0.40 -2.89
CA ILE A 183 4.96 0.43 -2.33
C ILE A 183 3.74 -0.42 -1.98
N TYR A 184 3.28 -1.29 -2.88
CA TYR A 184 2.08 -2.10 -2.68
C TYR A 184 2.20 -3.02 -1.45
N TYR A 185 3.23 -3.88 -1.43
CA TYR A 185 3.43 -4.79 -0.31
C TYR A 185 3.85 -4.05 0.96
N GLY A 186 4.55 -2.92 0.84
CA GLY A 186 4.93 -2.09 1.98
C GLY A 186 3.74 -1.48 2.71
N VAL A 187 2.79 -0.89 1.98
CA VAL A 187 1.57 -0.30 2.55
C VAL A 187 0.68 -1.38 3.15
N ILE A 188 0.43 -2.46 2.41
CA ILE A 188 -0.45 -3.54 2.86
C ILE A 188 0.12 -4.26 4.08
N SER A 189 1.41 -4.60 4.06
CA SER A 189 2.10 -5.23 5.19
C SER A 189 1.97 -4.40 6.46
N ARG A 190 2.16 -3.07 6.36
CA ARG A 190 2.02 -2.15 7.48
C ARG A 190 0.61 -2.15 8.06
N ASP A 191 -0.42 -2.12 7.23
CA ASP A 191 -1.80 -2.08 7.70
C ASP A 191 -2.23 -3.43 8.31
N PHE A 192 -1.79 -4.57 7.76
CA PHE A 192 -1.99 -5.88 8.38
C PHE A 192 -1.21 -6.03 9.71
N ALA A 193 -0.01 -5.46 9.80
CA ALA A 193 0.79 -5.48 11.02
C ALA A 193 0.08 -4.75 12.18
N GLU A 194 -0.56 -3.62 11.88
CA GLU A 194 -1.37 -2.87 12.84
C GLU A 194 -2.57 -3.71 13.32
N VAL A 195 -3.32 -4.34 12.40
CA VAL A 195 -4.45 -5.22 12.73
C VAL A 195 -3.99 -6.41 13.59
N CYS A 196 -2.88 -7.07 13.23
CA CYS A 196 -2.33 -8.17 14.02
C CYS A 196 -1.92 -7.70 15.42
N THR A 197 -1.29 -6.54 15.53
CA THR A 197 -0.89 -5.98 16.82
C THR A 197 -2.10 -5.62 17.67
N ASP A 198 -3.18 -5.11 17.10
CA ASP A 198 -4.45 -4.89 17.82
C ASP A 198 -5.06 -6.18 18.37
N LYS A 199 -5.01 -7.26 17.59
CA LYS A 199 -5.46 -8.58 18.06
C LYS A 199 -4.57 -9.09 19.21
N LEU A 200 -3.25 -8.97 19.09
CA LEU A 200 -2.32 -9.32 20.15
C LEU A 200 -2.55 -8.46 21.40
N ALA A 201 -2.73 -7.15 21.25
CA ALA A 201 -3.02 -6.20 22.34
C ALA A 201 -4.27 -6.58 23.12
N ALA A 202 -5.35 -6.95 22.42
CA ALA A 202 -6.59 -7.39 23.04
C ALA A 202 -6.42 -8.67 23.88
N GLN A 203 -5.48 -9.56 23.51
CA GLN A 203 -5.18 -10.78 24.27
C GLN A 203 -4.18 -10.55 25.41
N ILE A 204 -3.24 -9.63 25.22
CA ILE A 204 -2.23 -9.26 26.23
C ILE A 204 -2.88 -8.43 27.35
N GLY A 205 -3.87 -7.59 27.03
CA GLY A 205 -4.44 -6.58 27.93
C GLY A 205 -4.70 -7.07 29.36
N TYR A 206 -3.81 -6.68 30.27
CA TYR A 206 -3.89 -6.96 31.71
C TYR A 206 -4.85 -6.00 32.46
N HIS A 207 -5.42 -5.02 31.75
CA HIS A 207 -6.17 -3.91 32.32
C HIS A 207 -7.68 -4.13 32.24
N VAL A 208 -8.32 -4.31 33.39
CA VAL A 208 -9.78 -4.16 33.59
C VAL A 208 -10.06 -2.73 34.08
N PRO A 209 -10.88 -1.92 33.38
CA PRO A 209 -11.16 -0.53 33.77
C PRO A 209 -11.79 -0.34 35.15
N GLN A 210 -12.44 -1.36 35.70
CA GLN A 210 -13.21 -1.29 36.95
C GLN A 210 -13.19 -2.64 37.69
N GLY A 211 -12.01 -3.18 38.03
CA GLY A 211 -11.91 -4.43 38.78
C GLY A 211 -10.48 -4.83 39.15
N MET A 212 -10.34 -5.86 40.00
CA MET A 212 -9.04 -6.44 40.32
C MET A 212 -8.38 -7.02 39.05
N PRO A 213 -7.08 -6.75 38.81
CA PRO A 213 -6.38 -7.27 37.64
C PRO A 213 -6.42 -8.81 37.65
N VAL A 214 -7.02 -9.40 36.62
CA VAL A 214 -7.24 -10.86 36.50
C VAL A 214 -5.92 -11.62 36.31
N ARG A 215 -4.84 -10.93 35.92
CA ARG A 215 -3.48 -11.48 35.80
C ARG A 215 -2.48 -10.53 36.43
N ARG A 216 -1.82 -10.96 37.51
CA ARG A 216 -0.58 -10.33 37.99
C ARG A 216 0.56 -10.84 37.11
N LEU A 217 1.29 -9.92 36.48
CA LEU A 217 2.45 -10.27 35.68
C LEU A 217 3.67 -10.37 36.59
N ASP A 218 4.45 -11.43 36.42
CA ASP A 218 5.75 -11.58 37.06
C ASP A 218 6.71 -10.51 36.50
N PRO A 219 7.36 -9.68 37.35
CA PRO A 219 8.30 -8.65 36.90
C PRO A 219 9.51 -9.19 36.13
N THR A 220 9.79 -10.50 36.22
CA THR A 220 10.90 -11.16 35.52
C THR A 220 10.55 -11.58 34.08
N VAL A 221 9.30 -11.42 33.65
CA VAL A 221 8.80 -11.90 32.36
C VAL A 221 8.34 -10.74 31.47
N CYS A 222 8.70 -10.79 30.19
CA CYS A 222 8.25 -9.78 29.23
C CYS A 222 6.73 -9.88 28.99
N SER A 223 5.97 -8.79 29.17
CA SER A 223 4.50 -8.83 29.06
C SER A 223 3.97 -9.10 27.63
N ILE A 224 4.80 -8.91 26.61
CA ILE A 224 4.43 -9.10 25.20
C ILE A 224 4.60 -10.57 24.80
N CYS A 225 5.81 -11.12 24.93
CA CYS A 225 6.10 -12.50 24.52
C CYS A 225 6.02 -13.51 25.67
N THR A 226 5.77 -13.08 26.91
CA THR A 226 5.64 -13.95 28.10
C THR A 226 6.82 -14.90 28.31
N TYR A 227 8.02 -14.47 27.91
CA TYR A 227 9.28 -15.21 28.08
C TYR A 227 10.16 -14.50 29.14
N PRO A 228 10.94 -15.24 29.95
CA PRO A 228 11.77 -14.64 31.00
C PRO A 228 12.84 -13.71 30.40
N LEU A 229 13.00 -12.53 31.00
CA LEU A 229 13.90 -11.47 30.53
C LEU A 229 15.38 -11.86 30.62
N GLU A 230 15.75 -12.70 31.59
CA GLU A 230 17.14 -13.12 31.82
C GLU A 230 17.58 -14.28 30.92
N SER A 231 16.63 -15.00 30.34
CA SER A 231 16.90 -16.24 29.57
C SER A 231 17.09 -16.03 28.07
N SER A 232 16.98 -14.80 27.57
CA SER A 232 17.23 -14.49 26.16
C SER A 232 18.70 -14.13 25.96
N ASP A 233 19.49 -15.06 25.42
CA ASP A 233 20.88 -14.85 24.99
C ASP A 233 21.07 -13.48 24.31
N ASN A 234 21.83 -12.59 24.97
CA ASN A 234 22.31 -11.30 24.45
C ASN A 234 21.25 -10.28 23.94
N GLU A 235 19.96 -10.49 24.17
CA GLU A 235 18.94 -9.51 23.78
C GLU A 235 18.87 -8.37 24.80
N LYS A 236 19.01 -7.13 24.34
CA LYS A 236 18.92 -5.95 25.22
C LYS A 236 17.54 -5.88 25.86
N ILE A 237 17.49 -5.65 27.17
CA ILE A 237 16.25 -5.38 27.91
C ILE A 237 16.04 -3.87 27.93
N HIS A 238 14.84 -3.44 27.56
CA HIS A 238 14.44 -2.04 27.58
C HIS A 238 13.43 -1.78 28.70
N ARG A 239 13.73 -0.82 29.58
CA ARG A 239 12.84 -0.37 30.66
C ARG A 239 12.18 0.94 30.27
N LEU A 240 10.85 0.97 30.32
CA LEU A 240 10.08 2.19 30.06
C LEU A 240 10.05 3.12 31.29
N ASN A 241 9.59 4.36 31.11
CA ASN A 241 9.38 5.32 32.22
C ASN A 241 8.43 4.78 33.29
N CYS A 242 7.43 4.00 32.87
CA CYS A 242 6.49 3.29 33.74
C CYS A 242 7.10 2.07 34.47
N THR A 243 8.43 1.96 34.50
CA THR A 243 9.27 0.89 35.09
C THR A 243 9.10 -0.53 34.55
N HIS A 244 8.11 -0.79 33.69
CA HIS A 244 7.93 -2.07 33.01
C HIS A 244 9.09 -2.37 32.04
N ALA A 245 9.59 -3.62 32.11
CA ALA A 245 10.71 -4.11 31.33
C ALA A 245 10.25 -5.04 30.20
N PHE A 246 10.88 -4.90 29.03
CA PHE A 246 10.56 -5.68 27.83
C PHE A 246 11.84 -6.06 27.09
N HIS A 247 11.78 -7.12 26.30
CA HIS A 247 12.79 -7.38 25.30
C HIS A 247 12.79 -6.28 24.23
N ASP A 248 13.97 -5.82 23.80
CA ASP A 248 14.14 -4.76 22.79
C ASP A 248 13.38 -5.08 21.49
N PHE A 249 13.45 -6.32 20.99
CA PHE A 249 12.70 -6.72 19.79
C PHE A 249 11.18 -6.63 20.00
N CYS A 250 10.70 -7.02 21.18
CA CYS A 250 9.27 -7.06 21.47
C CYS A 250 8.69 -5.64 21.57
N ILE A 251 9.36 -4.74 22.28
CA ILE A 251 8.88 -3.36 22.43
C ILE A 251 9.04 -2.55 21.14
N ARG A 252 10.10 -2.79 20.34
CA ARG A 252 10.22 -2.22 18.99
C ARG A 252 9.12 -2.73 18.07
N GLY A 253 8.84 -4.04 18.08
CA GLY A 253 7.74 -4.61 17.30
C GLY A 253 6.38 -3.98 17.67
N TRP A 254 6.12 -3.81 18.96
CA TRP A 254 4.90 -3.16 19.45
C TRP A 254 4.79 -1.68 19.00
N CYS A 255 5.84 -0.90 19.23
CA CYS A 255 5.82 0.54 18.99
C CYS A 255 5.96 0.91 17.51
N ILE A 256 6.86 0.25 16.78
CA ILE A 256 7.24 0.61 15.41
C ILE A 256 6.37 -0.15 14.41
N VAL A 257 6.37 -1.48 14.49
CA VAL A 257 5.65 -2.33 13.53
C VAL A 257 4.14 -2.26 13.75
N GLY A 258 3.72 -2.32 15.02
CA GLY A 258 2.30 -2.25 15.41
C GLY A 258 1.74 -0.85 15.62
N LYS A 259 2.57 0.20 15.50
CA LYS A 259 2.22 1.62 15.73
C LYS A 259 1.49 1.87 17.07
N LYS A 260 1.85 1.14 18.13
CA LYS A 260 1.26 1.33 19.46
C LYS A 260 2.20 2.16 20.32
N ASP A 261 1.80 3.39 20.64
CA ASP A 261 2.58 4.35 21.43
C ASP A 261 2.29 4.27 22.95
N MET A 262 1.69 3.18 23.40
CA MET A 262 1.25 2.98 24.80
C MET A 262 1.88 1.72 25.37
N CYS A 263 2.21 1.74 26.67
CA CYS A 263 2.74 0.57 27.36
C CYS A 263 1.72 -0.58 27.30
N PRO A 264 2.12 -1.80 26.86
CA PRO A 264 1.21 -2.95 26.79
C PRO A 264 0.56 -3.32 28.13
N TYR A 265 1.18 -2.95 29.25
CA TYR A 265 0.72 -3.27 30.59
C TYR A 265 -0.13 -2.13 31.21
N CYS A 266 0.48 -0.99 31.51
CA CYS A 266 -0.19 0.11 32.23
C CYS A 266 -0.86 1.14 31.31
N LYS A 267 -0.73 1.01 29.98
CA LYS A 267 -1.20 2.00 28.99
C LYS A 267 -0.65 3.42 29.21
N GLU A 268 0.47 3.58 29.91
CA GLU A 268 1.18 4.86 29.93
C GLU A 268 1.84 5.12 28.58
N LYS A 269 1.81 6.37 28.11
CA LYS A 269 2.37 6.75 26.82
C LYS A 269 3.89 6.56 26.80
N VAL A 270 4.39 5.90 25.76
CA VAL A 270 5.81 5.63 25.55
C VAL A 270 6.46 6.81 24.83
N ASN A 271 7.56 7.32 25.38
CA ASN A 271 8.34 8.39 24.76
C ASN A 271 9.27 7.84 23.67
N LEU A 272 8.72 7.52 22.50
CA LEU A 272 9.43 6.87 21.38
C LEU A 272 10.81 7.48 21.05
N ARG A 273 10.93 8.82 21.09
CA ARG A 273 12.21 9.52 20.82
C ARG A 273 13.30 9.26 21.86
N LYS A 274 12.95 9.09 23.14
CA LYS A 274 13.91 8.80 24.22
C LYS A 274 14.20 7.31 24.33
N THR A 275 13.20 6.48 23.99
CA THR A 275 13.23 5.02 24.10
C THR A 275 14.03 4.37 22.97
N PHE A 276 14.02 4.93 21.75
CA PHE A 276 14.62 4.32 20.56
C PHE A 276 15.69 5.18 19.88
N THR A 277 16.47 5.96 20.64
CA THR A 277 17.71 6.54 20.14
C THR A 277 18.73 5.43 19.89
N ASN A 278 19.03 5.18 18.61
CA ASN A 278 20.24 4.47 18.23
C ASN A 278 21.46 5.37 18.45
#